data_AF-A0A7C4YIK9-F1
#
_entry.id   AF-A0A7C4YIK9-F1
#
_cell.length_a   1.000
_cell.length_b   1.000
_cell.length_c   1.000
_cell.angle_alpha   90.00
_cell.angle_beta   90.00
_cell.angle_gamma   90.00
#
_symmetry.space_group_name_H-M   'P 1'
#
loop_
_entity.id
_entity.type
_entity.pdbx_description
1 polymer ?
#
loop_
_entity_poly.entity_id
_entity_poly.type
_entity_poly.pdbx_seq_one_letter_code
_entity_poly.pdbx_strand_id
1 'polypeptide(L)'
;MDLQLPSWFKYRQGAAEPAGHHCYKLSAPLVDDAYIRIHAKDGRWQAALAQAPDGPDIRVTEPVFARENDAWNAAFELYRAEKIY
;
A
#
# COMPACT_ATOMS: atom_id res chain seq x y z
N MET A 1 1.90 7.24 13.36
CA MET A 1 2.56 5.93 13.43
C MET A 1 3.50 5.83 12.23
N ASP A 2 4.70 5.29 12.38
CA ASP A 2 5.66 5.24 11.27
C ASP A 2 5.38 4.05 10.36
N LEU A 3 5.35 4.28 9.05
CA LEU A 3 5.18 3.22 8.05
C LEU A 3 6.38 2.27 8.09
N GLN A 4 6.11 0.98 8.33
CA GLN A 4 7.15 -0.05 8.29
C GLN A 4 7.27 -0.62 6.89
N LEU A 5 8.35 -0.27 6.19
CA LEU A 5 8.64 -0.83 4.87
C LEU A 5 9.06 -2.31 4.99
N PRO A 6 8.44 -3.22 4.22
CA PRO A 6 8.88 -4.61 4.15
C PRO A 6 10.34 -4.73 3.68
N SER A 7 11.07 -5.70 4.22
CA SER A 7 12.48 -5.92 3.86
C SER A 7 12.68 -6.15 2.36
N TRP A 8 11.79 -6.92 1.73
CA TRP A 8 11.83 -7.18 0.29
C TRP A 8 11.68 -5.91 -0.55
N PHE A 9 10.91 -4.92 -0.08
CA PHE A 9 10.71 -3.65 -0.79
C PHE A 9 11.95 -2.78 -0.68
N LYS A 10 12.58 -2.73 0.51
CA LYS A 10 13.88 -2.07 0.72
C LYS A 10 14.98 -2.66 -0.14
N TYR A 11 15.06 -3.99 -0.26
CA TYR A 11 16.07 -4.65 -1.11
C TYR A 11 15.92 -4.31 -2.60
N ARG A 12 14.71 -3.95 -3.04
CA ARG A 12 14.46 -3.44 -4.39
C ARG A 12 14.72 -1.94 -4.52
N GLN A 13 15.31 -1.30 -3.52
CA GLN A 13 15.51 0.15 -3.48
C GLN A 13 14.16 0.90 -3.58
N GLY A 14 13.09 0.30 -3.08
CA GLY A 14 11.77 0.92 -3.08
C GLY A 14 11.68 2.04 -2.05
N ALA A 15 11.06 3.15 -2.44
CA ALA A 15 10.74 4.28 -1.57
C ALA A 15 9.23 4.40 -1.38
N ALA A 16 8.82 4.86 -0.19
CA ALA A 16 7.43 5.18 0.09
C ALA A 16 7.34 6.61 0.61
N GLU A 17 6.56 7.45 -0.07
CA GLU A 17 6.39 8.86 0.24
C GLU A 17 4.94 9.13 0.61
N PRO A 18 4.65 9.92 1.66
CA PRO A 18 3.28 10.32 1.98
C PRO A 18 2.64 11.02 0.80
N ALA A 19 1.47 10.54 0.38
CA ALA A 19 0.73 11.07 -0.78
C ALA A 19 -0.71 11.48 -0.43
N GLY A 20 -1.01 11.61 0.86
CA GLY A 20 -2.33 11.96 1.37
C GLY A 20 -2.61 11.32 2.72
N HIS A 21 -3.84 11.48 3.22
CA HIS A 21 -4.27 10.81 4.44
C HIS A 21 -4.41 9.31 4.19
N HIS A 22 -3.69 8.50 4.96
CA HIS A 22 -3.62 7.04 4.79
C HIS A 22 -3.30 6.61 3.34
N CYS A 23 -2.39 7.33 2.69
CA CYS A 23 -1.92 7.02 1.35
C CYS A 23 -0.41 7.24 1.24
N TYR A 24 0.27 6.28 0.62
CA TYR A 24 1.68 6.39 0.26
C TYR A 24 1.88 6.13 -1.23
N LYS A 25 2.69 6.97 -1.87
CA LYS A 25 3.25 6.71 -3.19
C LYS A 25 4.42 5.76 -3.04
N LEU A 26 4.39 4.65 -3.76
CA LEU A 26 5.47 3.70 -3.89
C LEU A 26 6.18 3.92 -5.21
N SER A 27 7.51 4.01 -5.15
CA SER A 27 8.38 4.06 -6.32
C SER A 27 9.48 2.99 -6.17
N ALA A 28 9.85 2.36 -7.27
CA ALA A 28 10.97 1.42 -7.32
C ALA A 28 11.57 1.39 -8.75
N PRO A 29 12.84 0.99 -8.92
CA PRO A 29 13.46 0.93 -10.23
C PRO A 29 12.71 -0.01 -11.19
N LEU A 30 12.58 0.40 -12.45
CA LEU A 30 12.02 -0.38 -13.57
C LEU A 30 10.54 -0.76 -13.44
N VAL A 31 9.79 -0.15 -12.52
CA VAL A 31 8.35 -0.30 -12.38
C VAL A 31 7.69 1.06 -12.25
N ASP A 32 6.48 1.19 -12.80
CA ASP A 32 5.71 2.43 -12.66
C ASP A 32 5.33 2.67 -11.20
N ASP A 33 5.27 3.94 -10.84
CA ASP A 33 4.77 4.39 -9.54
C ASP A 33 3.38 3.79 -9.26
N ALA A 34 3.13 3.53 -7.98
CA ALA A 34 1.86 3.04 -7.50
C ALA A 34 1.49 3.72 -6.19
N TYR A 35 0.25 3.58 -5.76
CA TYR A 35 -0.25 4.18 -4.54
C TYR A 35 -0.88 3.10 -3.68
N ILE A 36 -0.41 2.96 -2.44
CA ILE A 36 -1.04 2.09 -1.45
C ILE A 36 -1.83 2.92 -0.46
N ARG A 37 -2.97 2.40 -0.03
CA ARG A 37 -3.89 3.08 0.89
C ARG A 37 -4.41 2.12 1.96
N ILE A 38 -4.84 2.68 3.07
CA ILE A 38 -5.69 1.97 4.03
C ILE A 38 -6.98 2.74 4.30
N HIS A 39 -8.07 2.01 4.45
CA HIS A 39 -9.39 2.56 4.75
C HIS A 39 -9.90 1.97 6.06
N ALA A 40 -10.41 2.83 6.95
CA ALA A 40 -11.18 2.38 8.11
C ALA A 40 -12.61 2.05 7.67
N LYS A 41 -13.07 0.84 7.97
CA LYS A 41 -14.44 0.36 7.72
C LYS A 41 -14.92 -0.45 8.92
N ASP A 42 -15.98 0.01 9.56
CA ASP A 42 -16.63 -0.67 10.70
C ASP A 42 -15.66 -1.10 11.82
N GLY A 43 -14.70 -0.22 12.14
CA GLY A 43 -13.70 -0.49 13.18
C GLY A 43 -12.59 -1.46 12.77
N ARG A 44 -12.54 -1.86 11.51
CA ARG A 44 -11.46 -2.63 10.90
C ARG A 44 -10.79 -1.85 9.78
N TRP A 45 -9.63 -2.32 9.38
CA TRP A 45 -8.83 -1.75 8.32
C TRP A 45 -8.90 -2.61 7.06
N GLN A 46 -8.93 -1.92 5.93
CA GLN A 46 -8.89 -2.47 4.59
C GLN A 46 -7.65 -1.94 3.89
N ALA A 47 -6.92 -2.80 3.19
CA ALA A 47 -5.81 -2.40 2.35
C ALA A 47 -6.27 -2.18 0.91
N ALA A 48 -5.67 -1.22 0.22
CA ALA A 48 -5.97 -0.91 -1.16
C ALA A 48 -4.71 -0.53 -1.96
N LEU A 49 -4.79 -0.74 -3.28
CA LEU A 49 -3.81 -0.35 -4.27
C LEU A 49 -4.49 0.48 -5.35
N ALA A 50 -3.89 1.60 -5.74
CA ALA A 50 -4.34 2.49 -6.81
C ALA A 50 -3.18 2.83 -7.75
N GLN A 51 -3.50 3.24 -8.99
CA GLN A 51 -2.51 3.67 -9.98
C GLN A 51 -2.21 5.17 -9.93
N ALA A 52 -3.06 5.96 -9.29
CA ALA A 52 -2.96 7.42 -9.22
C ALA A 52 -3.37 7.90 -7.82
N PRO A 53 -2.89 9.07 -7.36
CA PRO A 53 -3.09 9.54 -5.98
C PRO A 53 -4.56 9.74 -5.63
N ASP A 54 -5.38 10.19 -6.58
CA ASP A 54 -6.83 10.36 -6.45
C ASP A 54 -7.63 9.39 -7.34
N GLY A 55 -6.95 8.37 -7.90
CA GLY A 55 -7.57 7.37 -8.76
C GLY A 55 -8.37 6.32 -7.99
N PRO A 56 -9.21 5.53 -8.67
CA PRO A 56 -9.91 4.41 -8.05
C PRO A 56 -8.92 3.36 -7.53
N ASP A 57 -9.33 2.65 -6.48
CA ASP A 57 -8.60 1.47 -6.02
C ASP A 57 -8.78 0.34 -7.04
N ILE A 58 -7.66 -0.16 -7.58
CA ILE A 58 -7.63 -1.26 -8.55
C ILE A 58 -7.63 -2.63 -7.87
N ARG A 59 -7.18 -2.70 -6.61
CA ARG A 59 -7.23 -3.89 -5.75
C ARG A 59 -7.55 -3.47 -4.34
N VAL A 60 -8.38 -4.25 -3.65
CA VAL A 60 -8.70 -4.07 -2.24
C VAL A 60 -8.75 -5.42 -1.53
N THR A 61 -8.38 -5.47 -0.27
CA THR A 61 -8.67 -6.62 0.60
C THR A 61 -10.09 -6.55 1.16
N GLU A 62 -10.54 -7.55 1.88
CA GLU A 62 -11.66 -7.37 2.81
C GLU A 62 -11.25 -6.47 4.00
N PRO A 63 -12.19 -5.76 4.66
CA PRO A 63 -11.91 -4.97 5.85
C PRO A 63 -11.80 -5.86 7.09
N VAL A 64 -10.76 -6.68 7.16
CA VAL A 64 -10.60 -7.70 8.21
C VAL A 64 -9.49 -7.38 9.22
N PHE A 65 -8.66 -6.37 8.95
CA PHE A 65 -7.48 -6.11 9.77
C PHE A 65 -7.83 -5.31 11.02
N ALA A 66 -7.44 -5.80 12.19
CA ALA A 66 -7.69 -5.10 13.46
C ALA A 66 -6.72 -3.93 13.70
N ARG A 67 -5.56 -3.92 13.03
CA ARG A 67 -4.50 -2.93 13.21
C ARG A 67 -4.10 -2.32 11.87
N GLU A 68 -3.74 -1.04 11.88
CA GLU A 68 -3.25 -0.32 10.70
C GLU A 68 -2.03 -1.00 10.08
N ASN A 69 -1.08 -1.46 10.90
CA ASN A 69 0.15 -2.08 10.41
C ASN A 69 -0.11 -3.34 9.58
N ASP A 70 -1.13 -4.12 9.96
CA ASP A 70 -1.50 -5.33 9.24
C ASP A 70 -2.11 -4.98 7.87
N ALA A 71 -2.91 -3.91 7.81
CA ALA A 71 -3.41 -3.38 6.55
C ALA A 71 -2.30 -2.80 5.68
N TRP A 72 -1.31 -2.11 6.26
CA TRP A 72 -0.16 -1.62 5.50
C TRP A 72 0.66 -2.76 4.89
N ASN A 73 0.96 -3.81 5.67
CA ASN A 73 1.64 -4.99 5.16
C ASN A 73 0.84 -5.63 4.01
N ALA A 74 -0.48 -5.76 4.17
CA ALA A 74 -1.33 -6.30 3.11
C ALA A 74 -1.33 -5.40 1.86
N ALA A 75 -1.29 -4.07 2.00
CA ALA A 75 -1.22 -3.16 0.86
C ALA A 75 0.10 -3.30 0.08
N PHE A 76 1.22 -3.52 0.78
CA PHE A 76 2.49 -3.86 0.15
C PHE A 76 2.45 -5.19 -0.60
N GLU A 77 1.75 -6.20 -0.06
CA GLU A 77 1.58 -7.48 -0.76
C GLU A 77 0.66 -7.34 -1.99
N LEU A 78 -0.37 -6.48 -1.95
CA LEU A 78 -1.16 -6.13 -3.15
C LEU A 78 -0.27 -5.50 -4.22
N TYR A 79 0.57 -4.53 -3.84
CA TYR A 79 1.54 -3.92 -4.77
C TYR A 79 2.49 -4.97 -5.35
N ARG A 80 3.04 -5.85 -4.50
CA ARG A 80 3.95 -6.91 -4.94
C ARG A 80 3.28 -7.85 -5.94
N ALA A 81 2.04 -8.25 -5.69
CA ALA A 81 1.26 -9.11 -6.56
C ALA A 81 0.97 -8.48 -7.94
N GLU A 82 0.79 -7.16 -7.99
CA GLU A 82 0.35 -6.47 -9.21
C GLU A 82 1.50 -5.87 -10.04
N LYS A 83 2.58 -5.41 -9.38
CA LYS A 83 3.65 -4.64 -10.04
C LYS A 83 4.95 -5.41 -10.26
N ILE A 84 5.10 -6.56 -9.60
CA ILE A 84 6.38 -7.29 -9.58
C ILE A 84 6.23 -8.69 -10.17
N TYR A 85 5.10 -9.34 -9.94
CA TYR A 85 4.76 -10.63 -10.54
C TYR A 85 3.93 -10.41 -11.80
#